data_AF-A0A7S4S503-F1
#
_entry.id   AF-A0A7S4S503-F1
#
_cell.length_a   1.000
_cell.length_b   1.000
_cell.length_c   1.000
_cell.angle_alpha   90.00
_cell.angle_beta   90.00
_cell.angle_gamma   90.00
#
_symmetry.space_group_name_H-M   'P 1'
#
loop_
_entity.id
_entity.type
_entity.pdbx_description
1 polymer ?
#
loop_
_entity_poly.entity_id
_entity_poly.type
_entity_poly.pdbx_seq_one_letter_code
_entity_poly.pdbx_strand_id
1 'polypeptide(L)'
;MAFILSRLARSTIAPLSRNIKPEEFISGNGGGLHGIFEIPNYRRAPFWKYFWVQHFVTRQHVFNIHHTGYIVLCVFFWWTGAFATAPIERREKYYMHSPKFRLQSAYANPGTRPAAKIAQEQAKVRYFYRGYDHAFTLNELKDFYFKLRENWLIQHYPGIQYPFVHRQLLPEKTEEPLNVPISDPLRPGHGGH
;
A
#
# COMPACT_ATOMS: atom_id res chain seq x y z
N MET A 1 -32.87 7.46 -72.66
CA MET A 1 -33.54 7.94 -71.43
C MET A 1 -32.79 7.59 -70.13
N ALA A 2 -32.23 6.39 -69.97
CA ALA A 2 -31.54 5.98 -68.72
C ALA A 2 -30.31 6.83 -68.33
N PHE A 3 -29.55 7.35 -69.31
CA PHE A 3 -28.36 8.19 -69.06
C PHE A 3 -28.68 9.60 -68.54
N ILE A 4 -29.86 10.13 -68.85
CA ILE A 4 -30.29 11.46 -68.41
C ILE A 4 -30.80 11.38 -66.96
N LEU A 5 -31.53 10.30 -66.65
CA LEU A 5 -31.99 10.00 -65.29
C LEU A 5 -30.81 9.75 -64.32
N SER A 6 -29.73 9.09 -64.76
CA SER A 6 -28.55 8.86 -63.91
C SER A 6 -27.74 10.13 -63.62
N ARG A 7 -27.65 11.06 -64.58
CA ARG A 7 -27.03 12.38 -64.37
C ARG A 7 -27.87 13.26 -63.45
N LEU A 8 -29.20 13.27 -63.62
CA LEU A 8 -30.10 13.99 -62.73
C LEU A 8 -30.05 13.44 -61.30
N ALA A 9 -30.05 12.11 -61.13
CA ALA A 9 -29.92 11.46 -59.83
C ALA A 9 -28.57 11.76 -59.13
N ARG A 10 -27.48 11.95 -59.90
CA ARG A 10 -26.19 12.40 -59.33
C ARG A 10 -26.17 13.89 -58.99
N SER A 11 -26.95 14.72 -59.69
CA SER A 11 -27.08 16.15 -59.40
C SER A 11 -27.97 16.46 -58.18
N THR A 12 -28.86 15.54 -57.80
CA THR A 12 -29.71 15.64 -56.61
C THR A 12 -29.03 15.18 -55.32
N ILE A 13 -27.88 14.50 -55.42
CA ILE A 13 -27.07 14.15 -54.26
C ILE A 13 -26.21 15.38 -53.95
N ALA A 14 -26.65 16.19 -52.99
CA ALA A 14 -25.87 17.33 -52.52
C ALA A 14 -24.47 16.85 -52.11
N PRO A 15 -23.39 17.51 -52.56
CA PRO A 15 -22.04 17.11 -52.21
C PRO A 15 -21.85 17.19 -50.69
N LEU A 16 -21.24 16.15 -50.11
CA LEU A 16 -20.97 16.09 -48.68
C LEU A 16 -20.00 17.22 -48.30
N SER A 17 -20.52 18.30 -47.73
CA SER A 17 -19.75 19.47 -47.31
C SER A 17 -19.24 19.35 -45.88
N ARG A 18 -19.82 18.45 -45.08
CA ARG A 18 -19.47 18.25 -43.68
C ARG A 18 -18.42 17.17 -43.52
N ASN A 19 -17.36 17.46 -42.77
CA ASN A 19 -16.43 16.43 -42.30
C ASN A 19 -17.13 15.54 -41.27
N ILE A 20 -17.46 14.30 -41.67
CA ILE A 20 -18.11 13.31 -40.80
C ILE A 20 -17.04 12.70 -39.89
N LYS A 21 -17.23 12.80 -38.58
CA LYS A 21 -16.29 12.24 -37.61
C LYS A 21 -16.48 10.73 -37.50
N PRO A 22 -15.39 9.95 -37.27
CA PRO A 22 -15.48 8.50 -37.07
C PRO A 22 -16.51 8.04 -36.04
N GLU A 23 -16.72 8.81 -34.97
CA GLU A 23 -17.70 8.54 -33.91
C GLU A 23 -19.16 8.50 -34.40
N GLU A 24 -19.46 9.13 -35.54
CA GLU A 24 -20.83 9.23 -36.08
C GLU A 24 -21.23 7.98 -36.88
N PHE A 25 -20.28 7.14 -37.28
CA PHE A 25 -20.54 5.93 -38.07
C PHE A 25 -19.84 4.68 -37.53
N ILE A 26 -18.80 4.83 -36.71
CA ILE A 26 -18.22 3.75 -35.90
C ILE A 26 -18.89 3.83 -34.54
N SER A 27 -19.76 2.86 -34.25
CA SER A 27 -20.50 2.81 -32.98
C SER A 27 -19.59 2.41 -31.82
N GLY A 28 -18.79 3.37 -31.32
CA GLY A 28 -18.13 3.22 -30.01
C GLY A 28 -19.15 2.96 -28.90
N ASN A 29 -20.32 3.59 -28.99
CA ASN A 29 -21.46 3.46 -28.07
C ASN A 29 -22.38 2.27 -28.35
N GLY A 30 -22.16 1.51 -29.43
CA GLY A 30 -23.02 0.41 -29.89
C GLY A 30 -22.44 -0.99 -29.69
N GLY A 31 -21.41 -1.12 -28.85
CA GLY A 31 -20.88 -2.42 -28.41
C GLY A 31 -19.50 -2.81 -28.93
N GLY A 32 -18.91 -2.04 -29.86
CA GLY A 32 -17.57 -2.36 -30.41
C GLY A 32 -16.42 -2.17 -29.43
N LEU A 33 -16.46 -1.10 -28.62
CA LEU A 33 -15.44 -0.80 -27.60
C LEU A 33 -15.98 -0.97 -26.18
N HIS A 34 -17.25 -0.64 -25.95
CA HIS A 34 -17.88 -0.75 -24.62
C HIS A 34 -17.97 -2.20 -24.11
N GLY A 35 -18.18 -3.16 -25.03
CA GLY A 35 -18.27 -4.59 -24.69
C GLY A 35 -16.92 -5.29 -24.45
N ILE A 36 -15.79 -4.63 -24.72
CA ILE A 36 -14.46 -5.22 -24.51
C ILE A 36 -14.01 -5.02 -23.05
N PHE A 37 -14.33 -3.88 -22.44
CA PHE A 37 -13.93 -3.55 -21.06
C PHE A 37 -14.95 -3.99 -20.00
N GLU A 38 -16.21 -4.17 -20.38
CA GLU A 38 -17.26 -4.65 -19.47
C GLU A 38 -17.48 -6.15 -19.64
N ILE A 39 -17.49 -6.88 -18.52
CA ILE A 39 -17.77 -8.32 -18.52
C ILE A 39 -19.23 -8.53 -18.94
N PRO A 40 -19.52 -9.27 -20.03
CA PRO A 40 -20.88 -9.44 -20.52
C PRO A 40 -21.76 -10.20 -19.52
N ASN A 41 -22.95 -9.67 -19.24
CA ASN A 41 -23.93 -10.32 -18.37
C ASN A 41 -24.92 -11.18 -19.17
N TYR A 42 -24.53 -12.42 -19.47
CA TYR A 42 -25.37 -13.36 -20.21
C TYR A 42 -26.67 -13.75 -19.49
N ARG A 43 -26.72 -13.64 -18.16
CA ARG A 43 -27.90 -13.97 -17.36
C ARG A 43 -28.98 -12.89 -17.41
N ARG A 44 -28.66 -11.70 -17.92
CA ARG A 44 -29.57 -10.54 -18.04
C ARG A 44 -30.28 -10.21 -16.71
N ALA A 45 -29.62 -10.48 -15.59
CA ALA A 45 -30.11 -10.21 -14.25
C ALA A 45 -29.03 -9.48 -13.45
N PRO A 46 -29.39 -8.52 -12.58
CA PRO A 46 -28.41 -7.83 -11.76
C PRO A 46 -27.80 -8.79 -10.73
N PHE A 47 -26.55 -8.52 -10.33
CA PHE A 47 -25.79 -9.39 -9.42
C PHE A 47 -26.52 -9.64 -8.09
N TRP A 48 -27.16 -8.63 -7.50
CA TRP A 48 -27.88 -8.78 -6.23
C TRP A 48 -29.06 -9.77 -6.33
N LYS A 49 -29.79 -9.75 -7.45
CA LYS A 49 -30.92 -10.67 -7.67
C LYS A 49 -30.40 -12.08 -7.84
N TYR A 50 -29.32 -12.25 -8.60
CA TYR A 50 -28.65 -13.53 -8.73
C TYR A 50 -28.17 -14.04 -7.36
N PHE A 51 -27.48 -13.21 -6.59
CA PHE A 51 -26.98 -13.53 -5.24
C PHE A 51 -28.13 -13.98 -4.33
N TRP A 52 -29.24 -13.23 -4.30
CA TRP A 52 -30.44 -13.57 -3.54
C TRP A 52 -31.01 -14.95 -3.93
N VAL A 53 -31.21 -15.18 -5.23
CA VAL A 53 -31.76 -16.45 -5.74
C VAL A 53 -30.86 -17.64 -5.39
N GLN A 54 -29.54 -17.48 -5.39
CA GLN A 54 -28.62 -18.56 -5.03
C GLN A 54 -28.80 -19.06 -3.59
N HIS A 55 -29.32 -18.26 -2.66
CA HIS A 55 -29.61 -18.75 -1.31
C HIS A 55 -30.71 -19.80 -1.25
N PHE A 56 -31.58 -19.86 -2.26
CA PHE A 56 -32.69 -20.82 -2.35
C PHE A 56 -32.33 -22.04 -3.21
N VAL A 57 -31.16 -22.07 -3.84
CA VAL A 57 -30.69 -23.21 -4.64
C VAL A 57 -29.98 -24.22 -3.72
N THR A 58 -30.27 -25.50 -3.90
CA THR A 58 -29.68 -26.56 -3.09
C THR A 58 -28.15 -26.54 -3.19
N ARG A 59 -27.49 -26.69 -2.04
CA ARG A 59 -26.03 -26.66 -1.91
C ARG A 59 -25.38 -25.35 -2.39
N GLN A 60 -26.10 -24.23 -2.53
CA GLN A 60 -25.49 -22.94 -2.88
C GLN A 60 -25.40 -21.97 -1.69
N HIS A 61 -25.87 -22.43 -0.53
CA HIS A 61 -25.74 -21.73 0.75
C HIS A 61 -24.31 -21.83 1.33
N VAL A 62 -24.03 -21.07 2.39
CA VAL A 62 -22.71 -20.73 2.99
C VAL A 62 -21.67 -21.86 3.10
N PHE A 63 -22.09 -23.12 3.08
CA PHE A 63 -21.26 -24.30 3.30
C PHE A 63 -20.77 -25.03 2.02
N ASN A 64 -20.84 -24.42 0.83
CA ASN A 64 -20.36 -25.04 -0.41
C ASN A 64 -19.40 -24.14 -1.23
N ILE A 65 -18.69 -24.74 -2.19
CA ILE A 65 -17.62 -24.16 -3.04
C ILE A 65 -18.18 -23.22 -4.13
N HIS A 66 -19.24 -22.49 -3.84
CA HIS A 66 -19.78 -21.49 -4.77
C HIS A 66 -19.38 -20.09 -4.35
N HIS A 67 -19.16 -19.22 -5.33
CA HIS A 67 -18.68 -17.86 -5.10
C HIS A 67 -19.66 -17.03 -4.24
N THR A 68 -20.97 -17.30 -4.28
CA THR A 68 -21.94 -16.64 -3.37
C THR A 68 -21.72 -17.03 -1.92
N GLY A 69 -21.42 -18.31 -1.63
CA GLY A 69 -21.05 -18.76 -0.29
C GLY A 69 -19.75 -18.12 0.19
N TYR A 70 -18.74 -18.03 -0.68
CA TYR A 70 -17.48 -17.32 -0.38
C TYR A 70 -17.70 -15.85 -0.05
N ILE A 71 -18.52 -15.14 -0.82
CA ILE A 71 -18.86 -13.73 -0.54
C ILE A 71 -19.54 -13.59 0.82
N VAL A 72 -20.47 -14.47 1.17
CA VAL A 72 -21.12 -14.46 2.49
C VAL A 72 -20.09 -14.68 3.60
N LEU A 73 -19.13 -15.59 3.42
CA LEU A 73 -18.05 -15.80 4.39
C LEU A 73 -17.17 -14.56 4.54
N CYS A 74 -16.78 -13.90 3.45
CA CYS A 74 -16.03 -12.64 3.51
C CYS A 74 -16.80 -11.55 4.27
N VAL A 75 -18.09 -11.39 3.97
CA VAL A 75 -18.97 -10.43 4.67
C VAL A 75 -19.12 -10.82 6.14
N PHE A 76 -19.23 -12.10 6.45
CA PHE A 76 -19.30 -12.59 7.83
C PHE A 76 -18.04 -12.24 8.62
N PHE A 77 -16.84 -12.52 8.11
CA PHE A 77 -15.58 -12.17 8.79
C PHE A 77 -15.36 -10.65 8.90
N TRP A 78 -15.83 -9.89 7.91
CA TRP A 78 -15.83 -8.43 8.00
C TRP A 78 -16.79 -7.94 9.09
N TRP A 79 -17.99 -8.49 9.15
CA TRP A 79 -19.03 -8.14 10.13
C TRP A 79 -18.64 -8.53 11.56
N THR A 80 -17.99 -9.67 11.77
CA THR A 80 -17.51 -10.08 13.10
C THR A 80 -16.36 -9.20 13.61
N GLY A 81 -15.80 -8.34 12.77
CA GLY A 81 -14.66 -7.51 13.15
C GLY A 81 -13.33 -8.26 13.23
N ALA A 82 -13.23 -9.47 12.66
CA ALA A 82 -11.98 -10.23 12.62
C ALA A 82 -10.85 -9.46 11.91
N PHE A 83 -11.21 -8.58 10.98
CA PHE A 83 -10.28 -7.69 10.27
C PHE A 83 -10.26 -6.26 10.82
N ALA A 84 -10.95 -5.98 11.92
CA ALA A 84 -10.97 -4.66 12.52
C ALA A 84 -9.61 -4.30 13.14
N THR A 85 -9.36 -3.00 13.29
CA THR A 85 -8.15 -2.52 13.97
C THR A 85 -8.13 -2.97 15.41
N ALA A 86 -6.99 -3.51 15.86
CA ALA A 86 -6.84 -3.94 17.24
C ALA A 86 -7.12 -2.80 18.25
N PRO A 87 -7.73 -3.12 19.42
CA PRO A 87 -7.94 -2.16 20.49
C PRO A 87 -6.59 -1.61 20.98
N ILE A 88 -6.60 -0.38 21.51
CA ILE A 88 -5.39 0.36 21.86
C ILE A 88 -4.47 -0.44 22.78
N GLU A 89 -5.02 -1.07 23.81
CA GLU A 89 -4.34 -1.92 24.79
C GLU A 89 -3.54 -3.10 24.17
N ARG A 90 -3.90 -3.54 22.95
CA ARG A 90 -3.24 -4.66 22.24
C ARG A 90 -2.35 -4.21 21.09
N ARG A 91 -2.29 -2.91 20.77
CA ARG A 91 -1.50 -2.41 19.64
C ARG A 91 0.00 -2.65 19.81
N GLU A 92 0.48 -2.58 21.04
CA GLU A 92 1.87 -2.81 21.36
C GLU A 92 2.31 -4.23 20.96
N LYS A 93 1.47 -5.25 21.17
CA LYS A 93 1.79 -6.67 20.90
C LYS A 93 2.21 -6.99 19.46
N TYR A 94 1.68 -6.27 18.47
CA TYR A 94 1.97 -6.55 17.05
C TYR A 94 2.13 -5.28 16.22
N TYR A 95 1.16 -4.38 16.29
CA TYR A 95 1.09 -3.22 15.41
C TYR A 95 2.31 -2.31 15.54
N MET A 96 2.74 -1.98 16.76
CA MET A 96 3.88 -1.08 16.99
C MET A 96 5.24 -1.69 16.60
N HIS A 97 5.32 -3.01 16.45
CA HIS A 97 6.52 -3.68 15.93
C HIS A 97 6.44 -3.99 14.43
N SER A 98 5.29 -3.73 13.79
CA SER A 98 5.04 -4.07 12.39
C SER A 98 5.92 -3.25 11.43
N PRO A 99 6.43 -3.85 10.34
CA PRO A 99 7.15 -3.10 9.30
C PRO A 99 6.28 -2.00 8.68
N LYS A 100 4.98 -2.24 8.49
CA LYS A 100 4.05 -1.24 7.96
C LYS A 100 4.00 0.00 8.83
N PHE A 101 3.88 -0.20 10.15
CA PHE A 101 3.86 0.91 11.11
C PHE A 101 5.18 1.68 11.11
N ARG A 102 6.32 0.98 11.11
CA ARG A 102 7.65 1.61 11.11
C ARG A 102 7.90 2.43 9.84
N LEU A 103 7.52 1.90 8.68
CA LEU A 103 7.64 2.59 7.39
C LEU A 103 6.74 3.82 7.34
N GLN A 104 5.48 3.69 7.73
CA GLN A 104 4.55 4.82 7.77
C GLN A 104 5.03 5.91 8.73
N SER A 105 5.59 5.52 9.88
CA SER A 105 6.15 6.45 10.87
C SER A 105 7.37 7.19 10.33
N ALA A 106 8.27 6.51 9.62
CA ALA A 106 9.44 7.13 9.01
C ALA A 106 9.04 8.05 7.84
N TYR A 107 8.06 7.64 7.03
CA TYR A 107 7.55 8.43 5.92
C TYR A 107 6.84 9.72 6.38
N ALA A 108 6.00 9.61 7.42
CA ALA A 108 5.26 10.75 7.96
C ALA A 108 6.15 11.77 8.70
N ASN A 109 7.37 11.38 9.10
CA ASN A 109 8.29 12.24 9.84
C ASN A 109 9.62 12.38 9.08
N PRO A 110 9.64 13.14 7.96
CA PRO A 110 10.82 13.26 7.11
C PRO A 110 12.01 13.85 7.86
N GLY A 111 13.21 13.33 7.61
CA GLY A 111 14.46 13.82 8.21
C GLY A 111 14.65 13.47 9.70
N THR A 112 13.70 12.74 10.32
CA THR A 112 13.79 12.36 11.74
C THR A 112 13.90 10.85 11.92
N ARG A 113 14.32 10.42 13.12
CA ARG A 113 14.34 9.01 13.52
C ARG A 113 13.26 8.75 14.58
N PRO A 114 12.11 8.16 14.22
CA PRO A 114 10.97 8.01 15.13
C PRO A 114 11.13 6.91 16.17
N ALA A 115 12.24 6.15 16.17
CA ALA A 115 12.42 4.98 17.03
C ALA A 115 12.26 5.27 18.53
N ALA A 116 12.79 6.39 19.02
CA ALA A 116 12.66 6.79 20.42
C ALA A 116 11.21 7.17 20.77
N LYS A 117 10.50 7.83 19.86
CA LYS A 117 9.08 8.18 20.04
C LYS A 117 8.18 6.94 20.01
N ILE A 118 8.48 5.97 19.15
CA ILE A 118 7.78 4.68 19.13
C ILE A 118 7.92 3.97 20.48
N ALA A 119 9.11 3.93 21.07
CA ALA A 119 9.32 3.35 22.40
C ALA A 119 8.55 4.09 23.51
N GLN A 120 8.48 5.42 23.45
CA GLN A 120 7.65 6.21 24.37
C GLN A 120 6.16 5.89 24.22
N GLU A 121 5.65 5.80 23.00
CA GLU A 121 4.25 5.45 22.75
C GLU A 121 3.92 4.01 23.17
N GLN A 122 4.86 3.07 23.02
CA GLN A 122 4.72 1.71 23.56
C GLN A 122 4.56 1.71 25.08
N ALA A 123 5.40 2.45 25.79
CA ALA A 123 5.30 2.58 27.24
C ALA A 123 4.00 3.27 27.66
N LYS A 124 3.58 4.32 26.94
CA LYS A 124 2.29 4.99 27.15
C LYS A 124 1.11 4.02 27.01
N VAL A 125 1.13 3.17 25.97
CA VAL A 125 0.07 2.16 25.77
C VAL A 125 -0.02 1.20 26.95
N ARG A 126 1.12 0.71 27.43
CA ARG A 126 1.18 -0.21 28.59
C ARG A 126 0.73 0.46 29.88
N TYR A 127 1.17 1.70 30.13
CA TYR A 127 0.83 2.42 31.34
C TYR A 127 -0.66 2.81 31.38
N PHE A 128 -1.11 3.63 30.42
CA PHE A 128 -2.46 4.23 30.48
C PHE A 128 -3.59 3.28 30.08
N TYR A 129 -3.37 2.37 29.12
CA TYR A 129 -4.45 1.56 28.55
C TYR A 129 -4.45 0.11 29.04
N ARG A 130 -3.34 -0.37 29.61
CA ARG A 130 -3.23 -1.74 30.15
C ARG A 130 -3.09 -1.77 31.67
N GLY A 131 -2.76 -0.65 32.32
CA GLY A 131 -2.62 -0.54 33.77
C GLY A 131 -1.30 -1.10 34.31
N TYR A 132 -0.23 -1.08 33.51
CA TYR A 132 1.10 -1.47 33.99
C TYR A 132 1.86 -0.26 34.53
N ASP A 133 1.99 -0.17 35.85
CA ASP A 133 2.75 0.90 36.52
C ASP A 133 4.21 0.95 36.08
N HIS A 134 4.80 -0.21 35.79
CA HIS A 134 6.16 -0.35 35.25
C HIS A 134 6.11 -0.78 33.78
N ALA A 135 6.03 0.19 32.88
CA ALA A 135 5.84 -0.07 31.46
C ALA A 135 7.09 -0.64 30.75
N PHE A 136 8.29 -0.42 31.30
CA PHE A 136 9.56 -0.87 30.73
C PHE A 136 10.22 -1.96 31.57
N THR A 137 10.75 -2.97 30.91
CA THR A 137 11.76 -3.87 31.45
C THR A 137 13.16 -3.24 31.32
N LEU A 138 14.15 -3.81 32.02
CA LEU A 138 15.54 -3.31 31.97
C LEU A 138 16.12 -3.31 30.54
N ASN A 139 15.82 -4.33 29.74
CA ASN A 139 16.26 -4.42 28.35
C ASN A 139 15.62 -3.34 27.47
N GLU A 140 14.33 -3.07 27.67
CA GLU A 140 13.62 -2.04 26.91
C GLU A 140 14.06 -0.64 27.32
N LEU A 141 14.37 -0.44 28.60
CA LEU A 141 14.94 0.80 29.10
C LEU A 141 16.33 1.05 28.50
N LYS A 142 17.17 0.02 28.42
CA LYS A 142 18.47 0.08 27.73
C LYS A 142 18.31 0.45 26.25
N ASP A 143 17.39 -0.21 25.54
CA ASP A 143 17.08 0.09 24.14
C ASP A 143 16.55 1.53 23.96
N PHE A 144 15.72 2.01 24.88
CA PHE A 144 15.24 3.40 24.87
C PHE A 144 16.39 4.40 25.03
N TYR A 145 17.29 4.20 25.99
CA TYR A 145 18.47 5.05 26.17
C TYR A 145 19.44 4.97 24.99
N PHE A 146 19.61 3.79 24.39
CA PHE A 146 20.41 3.64 23.18
C PHE A 146 19.86 4.49 22.02
N LYS A 147 18.54 4.46 21.80
CA LYS A 147 17.87 5.30 20.78
C LYS A 147 17.99 6.80 21.08
N LEU A 148 17.91 7.20 22.35
CA LEU A 148 18.13 8.60 22.75
C LEU A 148 19.57 9.04 22.46
N ARG A 149 20.56 8.19 22.77
CA ARG A 149 21.97 8.43 22.45
C ARG A 149 22.19 8.59 20.94
N GLU A 150 21.60 7.73 20.11
CA GLU A 150 21.70 7.84 18.65
C GLU A 150 21.13 9.18 18.15
N ASN A 151 19.98 9.61 18.66
CA ASN A 151 19.40 10.89 18.29
C ASN A 151 20.29 12.07 18.70
N TRP A 152 20.89 12.01 19.89
CA TRP A 152 21.85 13.01 20.35
C TRP A 152 23.09 13.07 19.43
N LEU A 153 23.67 11.92 19.09
CA LEU A 153 24.83 11.84 18.19
C LEU A 153 24.53 12.41 16.80
N ILE A 154 23.36 12.10 16.24
CA ILE A 154 22.94 12.59 14.93
C ILE A 154 22.80 14.11 14.93
N GLN A 155 22.36 14.71 16.05
CA GLN A 155 22.25 16.16 16.19
C GLN A 155 23.60 16.84 16.40
N HIS A 156 24.52 16.20 17.15
CA HIS A 156 25.82 16.77 17.47
C HIS A 156 26.85 16.64 16.34
N TYR A 157 26.82 15.52 15.60
CA TYR A 157 27.76 15.23 14.52
C TYR A 157 27.00 15.14 13.19
N PRO A 158 26.95 16.23 12.39
CA PRO A 158 26.25 16.22 11.12
C PRO A 158 26.90 15.21 10.18
N GLY A 159 26.09 14.38 9.54
CA GLY A 159 26.58 13.35 8.62
C GLY A 159 27.16 12.10 9.30
N ILE A 160 27.01 11.91 10.62
CA ILE A 160 27.39 10.65 11.27
C ILE A 160 26.61 9.46 10.69
N GLN A 161 27.31 8.38 10.36
CA GLN A 161 26.75 7.17 9.76
C GLN A 161 27.24 5.91 10.50
N TYR A 162 26.82 4.75 10.01
CA TYR A 162 27.44 3.47 10.35
C TYR A 162 28.97 3.56 10.15
N PRO A 163 29.81 3.13 11.12
CA PRO A 163 29.53 2.15 12.18
C PRO A 163 29.00 2.70 13.51
N PHE A 164 28.92 4.02 13.70
CA PHE A 164 28.65 4.62 15.02
C PHE A 164 27.16 4.73 15.37
N VAL A 165 26.31 4.87 14.35
CA VAL A 165 24.85 4.92 14.47
C VAL A 165 24.22 4.05 13.38
N HIS A 166 23.03 3.49 13.63
CA HIS A 166 22.31 2.72 12.63
C HIS A 166 21.59 3.64 11.64
N ARG A 167 22.39 4.25 10.75
CA ARG A 167 21.97 5.16 9.68
C ARG A 167 22.90 4.99 8.47
N GLN A 168 22.31 4.87 7.29
CA GLN A 168 23.01 4.84 6.00
C GLN A 168 22.39 5.89 5.10
N LEU A 169 23.22 6.80 4.59
CA LEU A 169 22.82 7.82 3.63
C LEU A 169 23.94 7.94 2.59
N LEU A 170 23.57 8.05 1.31
CA LEU A 170 24.58 8.44 0.33
C LEU A 170 25.03 9.89 0.62
N PRO A 171 26.33 10.12 0.84
CA PRO A 171 26.84 11.47 1.01
C PRO A 171 26.72 12.25 -0.31
N GLU A 172 26.27 13.51 -0.23
CA GLU A 172 26.18 14.38 -1.41
C GLU A 172 27.56 14.88 -1.86
N LYS A 173 28.53 14.93 -0.94
CA LYS A 173 29.89 15.40 -1.19
C LYS A 173 30.89 14.47 -0.50
N THR A 174 31.83 13.96 -1.28
CA THR A 174 33.02 13.26 -0.79
C THR A 174 34.23 14.18 -0.98
N GLU A 175 35.20 14.11 -0.07
CA GLU A 175 36.47 14.80 -0.26
C GLU A 175 37.21 14.16 -1.45
N GLU A 176 37.59 14.98 -2.43
CA GLU A 176 38.39 14.56 -3.58
C GLU A 176 39.80 15.19 -3.43
N PRO A 177 40.88 14.38 -3.44
CA PRO A 177 40.94 12.93 -3.62
C PRO A 177 40.64 12.14 -2.33
N LEU A 178 39.93 11.02 -2.48
CA LEU A 178 39.73 10.05 -1.39
C LEU A 178 41.02 9.25 -1.18
N ASN A 179 41.77 9.59 -0.14
CA ASN A 179 42.94 8.80 0.27
C ASN A 179 42.48 7.52 0.98
N VAL A 180 42.91 6.35 0.50
CA VAL A 180 42.61 5.04 1.10
C VAL A 180 43.88 4.47 1.73
N PRO A 181 44.21 4.81 2.99
CA PRO A 181 45.36 4.23 3.67
C PRO A 181 45.08 2.77 4.10
N ILE A 182 46.13 1.96 4.14
CA ILE A 182 46.08 0.62 4.74
C ILE A 182 46.02 0.80 6.25
N SER A 183 45.08 0.14 6.92
CA SER A 183 44.95 0.20 8.37
C SER A 183 46.19 -0.40 9.05
N ASP A 184 46.64 0.23 10.14
CA ASP A 184 47.72 -0.30 10.96
C ASP A 184 47.43 -1.74 11.43
N PRO A 185 48.47 -2.58 11.58
CA PRO A 185 48.29 -3.92 12.11
C PRO A 185 47.66 -3.84 13.51
N LEU A 186 46.72 -4.75 13.78
CA LEU A 186 46.11 -4.87 15.10
C LEU A 186 47.21 -4.99 16.16
N ARG A 187 47.04 -4.30 17.29
CA ARG A 187 47.97 -4.43 18.41
C ARG A 187 48.07 -5.91 18.82
N PRO A 188 49.28 -6.44 19.09
CA PRO A 188 49.43 -7.82 19.54
C PRO A 188 48.58 -8.05 20.79
N GLY A 189 47.70 -9.06 20.75
CA GLY A 189 46.70 -9.34 21.80
C GLY A 189 45.30 -8.75 21.57
N HIS A 190 45.04 -8.09 20.44
CA HIS A 190 43.70 -7.61 20.04
C HIS A 190 43.18 -8.26 18.73
N GLY A 191 43.89 -9.26 18.20
CA GLY A 191 43.40 -10.13 17.11
C GLY A 191 42.60 -11.30 17.70
N GLY A 192 41.37 -11.49 17.23
CA GLY A 192 40.33 -12.29 17.88
C GLY A 192 40.62 -13.76 18.17
N HIS A 193 39.89 -14.26 19.18
CA HIS A 193 39.36 -15.62 19.21
C HIS A 193 38.31 -15.82 18.12
#